data_AF-A0A520A501-F1
#
_entry.id   AF-A0A520A501-F1
#
_cell.length_a   1.000
_cell.length_b   1.000
_cell.length_c   1.000
_cell.angle_alpha   90.00
_cell.angle_beta   90.00
_cell.angle_gamma   90.00
#
_symmetry.space_group_name_H-M   'P 1'
#
loop_
_entity.id
_entity.type
_entity.pdbx_description
1 polymer ?
#
loop_
_entity_poly.entity_id
_entity_poly.type
_entity_poly.pdbx_seq_one_letter_code
_entity_poly.pdbx_strand_id
1 'polypeptide(L)'
;MKTLKHMLLIAVMFMAVQVSAQTDKATTTRLVENKSFIFNATSAQPMNSSEINAVLSRIPGSVGAGVVSLRGDVYQLTVASDSVGAYLPYYGRSYMAPRNANEGGIKFNTKEFSYKADKKKKGNYIVIIKPVDTKTDVMSMTLNISEKGYASLSVISNNRQTITYNGFISDPAKLAAK
;
A
#
# COMPACT_ATOMS: atom_id res chain seq x y z
N MET A 1 9.75 52.13 -15.60
CA MET A 1 9.00 51.23 -14.68
C MET A 1 7.99 50.31 -15.43
N LYS A 2 8.36 49.65 -16.54
CA LYS A 2 7.45 48.72 -17.26
C LYS A 2 8.02 47.30 -17.45
N THR A 3 9.32 47.12 -17.24
CA THR A 3 10.01 45.82 -17.34
C THR A 3 9.96 45.01 -16.04
N LEU A 4 9.73 45.66 -14.89
CA LEU A 4 9.68 45.01 -13.58
C LEU A 4 8.36 44.26 -13.30
N LYS A 5 7.28 44.57 -14.02
CA LYS A 5 5.99 43.86 -13.88
C LYS A 5 5.99 42.49 -14.57
N HIS A 6 6.84 42.29 -15.57
CA HIS A 6 6.93 41.03 -16.32
C HIS A 6 7.85 40.02 -15.64
N MET A 7 8.71 40.48 -14.72
CA MET A 7 9.63 39.62 -13.97
C MET A 7 8.96 38.95 -12.75
N LEU A 8 7.78 39.41 -12.31
CA LEU A 8 7.02 38.79 -11.23
C LEU A 8 6.06 37.68 -11.70
N LEU A 9 5.83 37.56 -13.02
CA LEU A 9 4.85 36.62 -13.59
C LEU A 9 5.45 35.24 -13.90
N ILE A 10 6.78 35.09 -13.86
CA ILE A 10 7.48 33.83 -14.16
C ILE A 10 7.85 33.04 -12.89
N ALA A 11 7.76 33.66 -11.71
CA ALA A 11 8.18 33.05 -10.44
C ALA A 11 7.17 32.07 -9.81
N VAL A 12 5.99 31.85 -10.41
CA VAL A 12 4.93 30.98 -9.85
C VAL A 12 4.88 29.59 -10.52
N MET A 13 5.68 29.34 -11.57
CA MET A 13 5.50 28.13 -12.41
C MET A 13 6.27 26.87 -11.97
N PHE A 14 6.84 26.83 -10.77
CA PHE A 14 7.52 25.64 -10.26
C PHE A 14 7.14 25.30 -8.81
N MET A 15 5.85 25.38 -8.47
CA MET A 15 5.35 24.39 -7.51
C MET A 15 5.36 23.04 -8.22
N ALA A 16 6.38 22.24 -7.96
CA ALA A 16 6.36 20.82 -8.28
C ALA A 16 5.13 20.23 -7.59
N VAL A 17 4.02 20.12 -8.33
CA VAL A 17 2.88 19.32 -7.92
C VAL A 17 3.46 17.93 -7.78
N GLN A 18 3.65 17.50 -6.53
CA GLN A 18 3.84 16.11 -6.22
C GLN A 18 2.55 15.43 -6.68
N VAL A 19 2.52 14.94 -7.92
CA VAL A 19 1.43 14.12 -8.43
C VAL A 19 1.54 12.79 -7.70
N SER A 20 1.02 12.73 -6.48
CA SER A 20 0.55 11.47 -5.93
C SER A 20 -0.56 11.01 -6.86
N ALA A 21 -0.39 9.87 -7.52
CA ALA A 21 -1.34 9.37 -8.52
C ALA A 21 -2.68 9.01 -7.87
N GLN A 22 -3.52 10.02 -7.66
CA GLN A 22 -4.90 9.91 -7.23
C GLN A 22 -5.75 9.59 -8.47
N THR A 23 -6.54 8.52 -8.43
CA THR A 23 -7.47 8.16 -9.51
C THR A 23 -8.78 8.93 -9.36
N ASP A 24 -9.52 9.10 -10.47
CA ASP A 24 -10.91 9.53 -10.40
C ASP A 24 -11.85 8.36 -10.07
N LYS A 25 -13.10 8.67 -9.72
CA LYS A 25 -14.11 7.70 -9.30
C LYS A 25 -14.41 6.62 -10.34
N ALA A 26 -14.53 7.00 -11.61
CA ALA A 26 -14.85 6.06 -12.67
C ALA A 26 -13.66 5.10 -12.91
N THR A 27 -12.44 5.65 -12.90
CA THR A 27 -11.22 4.85 -12.96
C THR A 27 -11.13 3.88 -11.79
N THR A 28 -11.30 4.35 -10.55
CA THR A 28 -11.28 3.49 -9.35
C THR A 28 -12.27 2.34 -9.46
N THR A 29 -13.52 2.63 -9.86
CA THR A 29 -14.57 1.61 -10.04
C THR A 29 -14.14 0.56 -11.07
N ARG A 30 -13.68 0.99 -12.25
CA ARG A 30 -13.20 0.07 -13.30
C ARG A 30 -12.06 -0.82 -12.81
N LEU A 31 -11.05 -0.24 -12.15
CA LEU A 31 -9.88 -0.96 -11.67
C LEU A 31 -10.25 -2.07 -10.66
N VAL A 32 -11.13 -1.77 -9.71
CA VAL A 32 -11.56 -2.71 -8.66
C VAL A 32 -12.47 -3.81 -9.22
N GLU A 33 -13.41 -3.46 -10.10
CA GLU A 33 -14.37 -4.42 -10.67
C GLU A 33 -13.69 -5.36 -11.67
N ASN A 34 -12.72 -4.86 -12.45
CA ASN A 34 -11.95 -5.67 -13.39
C ASN A 34 -10.77 -6.43 -12.75
N LYS A 35 -10.54 -6.28 -11.44
CA LYS A 35 -9.41 -6.87 -10.72
C LYS A 35 -8.06 -6.54 -11.39
N SER A 36 -7.88 -5.28 -11.79
CA SER A 36 -6.73 -4.85 -12.58
C SER A 36 -6.15 -3.59 -11.98
N PHE A 37 -5.37 -3.71 -10.91
CA PHE A 37 -4.75 -2.57 -10.24
C PHE A 37 -3.45 -2.92 -9.55
N ILE A 38 -2.63 -1.89 -9.34
CA ILE A 38 -1.45 -1.95 -8.48
C ILE A 38 -1.70 -1.03 -7.29
N PHE A 39 -1.69 -1.59 -6.09
CA PHE A 39 -1.64 -0.82 -4.85
C PHE A 39 -0.19 -0.48 -4.53
N ASN A 40 0.13 0.81 -4.48
CA ASN A 40 1.46 1.34 -4.17
C ASN A 40 1.51 1.72 -2.70
N ALA A 41 2.31 1.01 -1.91
CA ALA A 41 2.46 1.28 -0.49
C ALA A 41 3.41 2.45 -0.25
N THR A 42 2.97 3.42 0.55
CA THR A 42 3.73 4.64 0.91
C THR A 42 4.10 4.68 2.38
N SER A 43 3.45 3.87 3.22
CA SER A 43 3.80 3.69 4.62
C SER A 43 3.38 2.33 5.13
N ALA A 44 4.07 1.81 6.14
CA ALA A 44 3.75 0.58 6.85
C ALA A 44 3.59 0.82 8.36
N GLN A 45 2.65 0.12 8.99
CA GLN A 45 2.26 0.28 10.38
C GLN A 45 1.97 -1.11 11.01
N PRO A 46 2.87 -1.66 11.83
CA PRO A 46 2.58 -2.85 12.63
C PRO A 46 1.52 -2.56 13.72
N MET A 47 0.58 -3.48 13.96
CA MET A 47 -0.61 -3.24 14.80
C MET A 47 -0.35 -2.91 16.29
N ASN A 48 0.83 -3.15 16.86
CA ASN A 48 1.15 -2.85 18.27
C ASN A 48 2.13 -1.69 18.41
N SER A 49 2.16 -0.79 17.42
CA SER A 49 2.93 0.45 17.49
C SER A 49 2.73 1.19 18.82
N SER A 50 1.53 1.26 19.36
CA SER A 50 1.23 2.00 20.60
C SER A 50 1.86 1.41 21.87
N GLU A 51 1.69 0.11 22.14
CA GLU A 51 2.27 -0.56 23.32
C GLU A 51 3.79 -0.64 23.24
N ILE A 52 4.32 -0.91 22.03
CA ILE A 52 5.75 -0.90 21.78
C ILE A 52 6.31 0.52 21.95
N ASN A 53 5.62 1.56 21.45
CA ASN A 53 6.03 2.95 21.65
C ASN A 53 5.97 3.35 23.13
N ALA A 54 5.02 2.85 23.91
CA ALA A 54 4.92 3.13 25.34
C ALA A 54 6.11 2.57 26.14
N VAL A 55 6.72 1.47 25.68
CA VAL A 55 7.94 0.90 26.26
C VAL A 55 9.19 1.57 25.69
N LEU A 56 9.28 1.72 24.36
CA LEU A 56 10.46 2.29 23.69
C LEU A 56 10.66 3.78 23.99
N SER A 57 9.59 4.54 24.24
CA SER A 57 9.69 5.94 24.69
C SER A 57 10.36 6.10 26.06
N ARG A 58 10.49 5.01 26.82
CA ARG A 58 11.22 4.98 28.10
C ARG A 58 12.70 4.63 27.92
N ILE A 59 13.14 4.31 26.70
CA ILE A 59 14.54 3.98 26.36
C ILE A 59 15.15 5.15 25.57
N PRO A 60 16.10 5.90 26.16
CA PRO A 60 16.80 6.98 25.45
C PRO A 60 17.48 6.45 24.18
N GLY A 61 17.23 7.09 23.04
CA GLY A 61 17.80 6.71 21.74
C GLY A 61 17.04 5.61 20.98
N SER A 62 15.92 5.11 21.50
CA SER A 62 15.12 4.11 20.81
C SER A 62 14.20 4.73 19.74
N VAL A 63 14.25 4.20 18.52
CA VAL A 63 13.25 4.48 17.48
C VAL A 63 12.00 3.63 17.75
N GLY A 64 10.86 4.28 17.98
CA GLY A 64 9.59 3.60 18.21
C GLY A 64 9.19 2.66 17.06
N ALA A 65 8.32 1.67 17.33
CA ALA A 65 7.61 0.94 16.28
C ALA A 65 6.53 1.84 15.69
N GLY A 66 6.94 2.94 15.04
CA GLY A 66 6.06 3.94 14.45
C GLY A 66 5.65 3.60 13.02
N VAL A 67 4.99 4.56 12.38
CA VAL A 67 4.74 4.54 10.94
C VAL A 67 6.07 4.56 10.21
N VAL A 68 6.36 3.52 9.44
CA VAL A 68 7.55 3.46 8.58
C VAL A 68 7.18 4.07 7.23
N SER A 69 7.84 5.15 6.83
CA SER A 69 7.69 5.73 5.50
C SER A 69 8.38 4.84 4.47
N LEU A 70 7.65 4.50 3.40
CA LEU A 70 8.14 3.73 2.27
C LEU A 70 8.44 4.70 1.13
N ARG A 71 9.68 4.69 0.65
CA ARG A 71 10.12 5.53 -0.47
C ARG A 71 10.32 4.67 -1.72
N GLY A 72 9.92 5.21 -2.87
CA GLY A 72 9.99 4.52 -4.15
C GLY A 72 8.71 3.76 -4.50
N ASP A 73 8.56 3.48 -5.79
CA ASP A 73 7.48 2.74 -6.42
C ASP A 73 7.69 1.21 -6.38
N VAL A 74 8.51 0.71 -5.46
CA VAL A 74 8.92 -0.71 -5.40
C VAL A 74 8.03 -1.58 -4.54
N TYR A 75 7.28 -1.00 -3.60
CA TYR A 75 6.49 -1.77 -2.62
C TYR A 75 5.03 -1.83 -3.05
N GLN A 76 4.63 -2.99 -3.58
CA GLN A 76 3.37 -3.12 -4.30
C GLN A 76 2.59 -4.38 -3.94
N LEU A 77 1.27 -4.26 -4.05
CA LEU A 77 0.37 -5.40 -4.26
C LEU A 77 -0.22 -5.26 -5.67
N THR A 78 0.08 -6.23 -6.53
CA THR A 78 -0.43 -6.31 -7.89
C THR A 78 -1.61 -7.26 -7.92
N VAL A 79 -2.75 -6.79 -8.38
CA VAL A 79 -3.96 -7.58 -8.60
C VAL A 79 -4.26 -7.57 -10.08
N ALA A 80 -4.21 -8.75 -10.68
CA ALA A 80 -4.64 -9.03 -12.03
C ALA A 80 -5.83 -10.00 -11.99
N SER A 81 -6.52 -10.15 -13.12
CA SER A 81 -7.71 -11.00 -13.22
C SER A 81 -7.45 -12.46 -12.87
N ASP A 82 -6.23 -12.94 -13.12
CA ASP A 82 -5.81 -14.35 -12.97
C ASP A 82 -4.72 -14.55 -11.90
N SER A 83 -4.19 -13.47 -11.31
CA SER A 83 -3.06 -13.55 -10.41
C SER A 83 -3.03 -12.42 -9.39
N VAL A 84 -2.43 -12.71 -8.23
CA VAL A 84 -2.12 -11.72 -7.21
C VAL A 84 -0.69 -11.90 -6.75
N GLY A 85 0.05 -10.80 -6.73
CA GLY A 85 1.43 -10.75 -6.29
C GLY A 85 1.66 -9.64 -5.28
N ALA A 86 2.45 -9.91 -4.25
CA ALA A 86 2.84 -8.91 -3.27
C ALA A 86 4.36 -8.84 -3.18
N TYR A 87 4.87 -7.62 -3.05
CA TYR A 87 6.24 -7.30 -2.67
C TYR A 87 6.19 -6.18 -1.64
N LEU A 88 5.94 -6.54 -0.38
CA LEU A 88 5.72 -5.58 0.71
C LEU A 88 6.74 -5.81 1.84
N PRO A 89 7.30 -4.75 2.42
CA PRO A 89 8.28 -4.87 3.51
C PRO A 89 7.55 -5.10 4.84
N TYR A 90 8.08 -5.97 5.69
CA TYR A 90 7.48 -6.28 6.98
C TYR A 90 8.36 -5.75 8.13
N TYR A 91 7.75 -5.03 9.07
CA TYR A 91 8.42 -4.42 10.22
C TYR A 91 7.84 -4.87 11.57
N GLY A 92 7.06 -5.95 11.58
CA GLY A 92 6.40 -6.48 12.77
C GLY A 92 7.15 -7.64 13.41
N ARG A 93 6.53 -8.24 14.44
CA ARG A 93 7.04 -9.44 15.09
C ARG A 93 6.63 -10.69 14.32
N SER A 94 7.61 -11.54 14.01
CA SER A 94 7.34 -12.91 13.56
C SER A 94 7.42 -13.85 14.75
N TYR A 95 6.50 -14.81 14.82
CA TYR A 95 6.42 -15.82 15.86
C TYR A 95 7.16 -17.11 15.49
N MET A 96 7.71 -17.18 14.27
CA MET A 96 8.57 -18.24 13.80
C MET A 96 9.86 -17.65 13.23
N ALA A 97 10.98 -18.36 13.40
CA ALA A 97 12.23 -17.97 12.76
C ALA A 97 12.06 -18.04 11.22
N PRO A 98 12.45 -17.00 10.46
CA PRO A 98 12.46 -17.08 9.01
C PRO A 98 13.37 -18.22 8.57
N ARG A 99 12.88 -19.12 7.70
CA ARG A 99 13.71 -20.20 7.14
C ARG A 99 14.86 -19.65 6.29
N ASN A 100 14.66 -18.47 5.71
CA ASN A 100 15.66 -17.70 4.95
C ASN A 100 15.66 -16.22 5.41
N ALA A 101 16.85 -15.66 5.66
CA ALA A 101 17.01 -14.27 6.08
C ALA A 101 16.53 -13.25 5.02
N ASN A 102 16.55 -13.62 3.73
CA ASN A 102 16.15 -12.75 2.61
C ASN A 102 14.62 -12.71 2.37
N GLU A 103 13.84 -13.52 3.09
CA GLU A 103 12.38 -13.63 2.98
C GLU A 103 11.62 -12.81 4.05
N GLY A 104 12.29 -11.82 4.65
CA GLY A 104 11.72 -11.03 5.76
C GLY A 104 10.45 -10.25 5.42
N GLY A 105 10.16 -9.98 4.14
CA GLY A 105 8.95 -9.26 3.70
C GLY A 105 7.74 -10.17 3.45
N ILE A 106 6.62 -9.57 3.02
CA ILE A 106 5.48 -10.28 2.43
C ILE A 106 5.74 -10.33 0.92
N LYS A 107 6.24 -11.47 0.45
CA LYS A 107 6.60 -11.69 -0.95
C LYS A 107 5.95 -12.98 -1.44
N PHE A 108 5.04 -12.88 -2.41
CA PHE A 108 4.46 -14.05 -3.06
C PHE A 108 3.88 -13.66 -4.42
N ASN A 109 3.64 -14.67 -5.26
CA ASN A 109 2.83 -14.55 -6.47
C ASN A 109 2.01 -15.84 -6.59
N THR A 110 0.70 -15.72 -6.78
CA THR A 110 -0.19 -16.88 -6.88
C THR A 110 -1.32 -16.63 -7.89
N LYS A 111 -1.76 -17.72 -8.51
CA LYS A 111 -2.97 -17.76 -9.35
C LYS A 111 -4.18 -18.32 -8.59
N GLU A 112 -3.96 -18.88 -7.40
CA GLU A 112 -4.99 -19.52 -6.58
C GLU A 112 -5.40 -18.59 -5.44
N PHE A 113 -6.42 -17.78 -5.68
CA PHE A 113 -6.94 -16.85 -4.70
C PHE A 113 -8.43 -16.62 -4.88
N SER A 114 -9.09 -16.26 -3.78
CA SER A 114 -10.42 -15.66 -3.82
C SER A 114 -10.32 -14.14 -3.81
N TYR A 115 -11.25 -13.49 -4.50
CA TYR A 115 -11.38 -12.04 -4.56
C TYR A 115 -12.85 -11.66 -4.35
N LYS A 116 -13.12 -10.86 -3.33
CA LYS A 116 -14.44 -10.28 -3.08
C LYS A 116 -14.33 -8.78 -2.96
N ALA A 117 -15.13 -8.04 -3.73
CA ALA A 117 -15.22 -6.59 -3.62
C ALA A 117 -16.64 -6.17 -3.23
N ASP A 118 -16.77 -5.53 -2.07
CA ASP A 118 -18.03 -5.00 -1.56
C ASP A 118 -18.01 -3.46 -1.65
N LYS A 119 -18.89 -2.89 -2.48
CA LYS A 119 -19.06 -1.43 -2.56
C LYS A 119 -19.82 -0.93 -1.34
N LYS A 120 -19.24 0.04 -0.62
CA LYS A 120 -19.82 0.70 0.54
C LYS A 120 -20.58 1.97 0.17
N LYS A 121 -21.34 2.48 1.14
CA LYS A 121 -21.98 3.80 1.06
C LYS A 121 -20.91 4.86 0.72
N LYS A 122 -21.26 5.84 -0.11
CA LYS A 122 -20.37 6.89 -0.66
C LYS A 122 -19.37 6.41 -1.73
N GLY A 123 -19.45 5.18 -2.23
CA GLY A 123 -18.68 4.72 -3.39
C GLY A 123 -17.28 4.18 -3.08
N ASN A 124 -16.94 4.00 -1.80
CA ASN A 124 -15.74 3.30 -1.36
C ASN A 124 -15.89 1.79 -1.58
N TYR A 125 -14.79 1.05 -1.65
CA TYR A 125 -14.78 -0.41 -1.74
C TYR A 125 -14.06 -1.03 -0.54
N ILE A 126 -14.56 -2.19 -0.10
CA ILE A 126 -13.79 -3.13 0.70
C ILE A 126 -13.50 -4.34 -0.17
N VAL A 127 -12.22 -4.58 -0.44
CA VAL A 127 -11.74 -5.71 -1.22
C VAL A 127 -11.06 -6.70 -0.28
N ILE A 128 -11.49 -7.96 -0.31
CA ILE A 128 -10.90 -9.05 0.46
C ILE A 128 -10.27 -10.03 -0.52
N ILE A 129 -8.97 -10.27 -0.35
CA ILE A 129 -8.19 -11.22 -1.12
C ILE A 129 -7.70 -12.30 -0.17
N LYS A 130 -7.92 -13.57 -0.51
CA LYS A 130 -7.37 -14.69 0.25
C LYS A 130 -6.63 -15.63 -0.70
N PRO A 131 -5.29 -15.69 -0.63
CA PRO A 131 -4.53 -16.78 -1.23
C PRO A 131 -5.05 -18.12 -0.70
N VAL A 132 -5.15 -19.11 -1.58
CA VAL A 132 -5.50 -20.50 -1.21
C VAL A 132 -4.24 -21.37 -1.19
N ASP A 133 -3.23 -20.99 -1.96
CA ASP A 133 -1.91 -21.62 -2.00
C ASP A 133 -1.22 -21.60 -0.62
N THR A 134 -0.65 -22.75 -0.23
CA THR A 134 0.10 -22.94 1.02
C THR A 134 1.52 -22.36 1.00
N LYS A 135 2.00 -21.86 -0.14
CA LYS A 135 3.34 -21.27 -0.30
C LYS A 135 3.49 -19.88 0.31
N THR A 136 2.41 -19.26 0.76
CA THR A 136 2.42 -17.95 1.43
C THR A 136 1.95 -18.05 2.87
N ASP A 137 2.59 -17.30 3.77
CA ASP A 137 2.14 -17.15 5.17
C ASP A 137 0.88 -16.27 5.29
N VAL A 138 0.48 -15.59 4.20
CA VAL A 138 -0.65 -14.66 4.16
C VAL A 138 -1.98 -15.42 4.14
N MET A 139 -2.79 -15.24 5.18
CA MET A 139 -4.15 -15.81 5.26
C MET A 139 -5.18 -14.94 4.54
N SER A 140 -5.06 -13.62 4.69
CA SER A 140 -6.00 -12.67 4.07
C SER A 140 -5.41 -11.27 3.98
N MET A 141 -5.86 -10.56 2.94
CA MET A 141 -5.56 -9.16 2.70
C MET A 141 -6.88 -8.41 2.55
N THR A 142 -7.06 -7.35 3.34
CA THR A 142 -8.24 -6.49 3.26
C THR A 142 -7.83 -5.10 2.82
N LEU A 143 -8.26 -4.68 1.63
CA LEU A 143 -8.11 -3.32 1.12
C LEU A 143 -9.37 -2.51 1.36
N ASN A 144 -9.22 -1.36 2.01
CA ASN A 144 -10.22 -0.31 2.03
C ASN A 144 -9.81 0.74 0.98
N ILE A 145 -10.61 0.92 -0.07
CA ILE A 145 -10.29 1.78 -1.22
C ILE A 145 -11.32 2.92 -1.25
N SER A 146 -10.85 4.16 -1.20
CA SER A 146 -11.69 5.35 -1.38
C SER A 146 -12.08 5.53 -2.86
N GLU A 147 -13.14 6.29 -3.14
CA GLU A 147 -13.52 6.62 -4.52
C GLU A 147 -12.40 7.33 -5.33
N LYS A 148 -11.44 7.96 -4.65
CA LYS A 148 -10.29 8.66 -5.24
C LYS A 148 -9.02 7.79 -5.35
N GLY A 149 -9.12 6.49 -5.07
CA GLY A 149 -8.02 5.55 -5.20
C GLY A 149 -7.05 5.49 -4.02
N TYR A 150 -7.12 6.39 -3.03
CA TYR A 150 -6.41 6.17 -1.77
C TYR A 150 -6.89 4.89 -1.12
N ALA A 151 -5.95 4.12 -0.57
CA ALA A 151 -6.26 2.83 0.00
C ALA A 151 -5.43 2.51 1.25
N SER A 152 -6.02 1.68 2.12
CA SER A 152 -5.35 1.05 3.24
C SER A 152 -5.45 -0.46 3.11
N LEU A 153 -4.33 -1.15 3.19
CA LEU A 153 -4.22 -2.60 3.09
C LEU A 153 -3.84 -3.18 4.45
N SER A 154 -4.69 -4.02 5.02
CA SER A 154 -4.37 -4.84 6.20
C SER A 154 -4.03 -6.27 5.78
N VAL A 155 -2.89 -6.79 6.23
CA VAL A 155 -2.43 -8.14 5.92
C VAL A 155 -2.39 -8.98 7.19
N ILE A 156 -3.14 -10.07 7.19
CA ILE A 156 -3.18 -11.08 8.25
C ILE A 156 -2.40 -12.30 7.76
N SER A 157 -1.47 -12.78 8.57
CA SER A 157 -0.62 -13.94 8.29
C SER A 157 -0.69 -14.95 9.44
N ASN A 158 -0.34 -16.21 9.21
CA ASN A 158 -0.40 -17.24 10.25
C ASN A 158 0.66 -17.02 11.35
N ASN A 159 1.90 -16.69 10.94
CA ASN A 159 3.06 -16.69 11.84
C ASN A 159 3.65 -15.30 12.08
N ARG A 160 2.89 -14.26 11.74
CA ARG A 160 3.32 -12.87 11.83
C ARG A 160 2.19 -12.03 12.37
N GLN A 161 2.54 -11.04 13.18
CA GLN A 161 1.58 -10.04 13.60
C GLN A 161 1.03 -9.27 12.40
N THR A 162 -0.25 -8.91 12.45
CA THR A 162 -0.90 -8.09 11.43
C THR A 162 -0.17 -6.77 11.22
N ILE A 163 -0.06 -6.39 9.95
CA ILE A 163 0.53 -5.13 9.50
C ILE A 163 -0.46 -4.41 8.57
N THR A 164 -0.50 -3.09 8.65
CA THR A 164 -1.29 -2.24 7.77
C THR A 164 -0.38 -1.36 6.94
N TYR A 165 -0.73 -1.17 5.67
CA TYR A 165 -0.07 -0.26 4.75
C TYR A 165 -1.05 0.81 4.31
N ASN A 166 -0.56 2.03 4.11
CA ASN A 166 -1.33 3.10 3.45
C ASN A 166 -0.69 3.44 2.12
N GLY A 167 -1.52 3.84 1.16
CA GLY A 167 -1.07 4.07 -0.19
C GLY A 167 -2.21 4.45 -1.12
N PHE A 168 -2.05 4.13 -2.39
CA PHE A 168 -3.04 4.39 -3.43
C PHE A 168 -3.00 3.31 -4.50
N ILE A 169 -4.13 3.08 -5.14
CA ILE A 169 -4.19 2.22 -6.32
C ILE A 169 -3.87 3.01 -7.58
N SER A 170 -3.29 2.33 -8.55
CA SER A 170 -2.93 2.86 -9.85
C SER A 170 -3.31 1.91 -10.97
N ASP A 171 -3.50 2.46 -12.15
CA ASP A 171 -3.74 1.70 -13.37
C ASP A 171 -2.42 1.09 -13.88
N PRO A 172 -2.32 -0.24 -14.02
CA PRO A 172 -1.12 -0.88 -14.57
C PRO A 172 -0.72 -0.34 -15.94
N ALA A 173 -1.69 0.06 -16.77
CA ALA A 173 -1.42 0.59 -18.11
C ALA A 173 -0.69 1.95 -18.10
N LYS A 174 -0.83 2.74 -17.03
CA LYS A 174 -0.14 4.04 -16.90
C LYS A 174 1.32 3.90 -16.52
N LEU A 175 1.71 2.78 -15.90
CA LEU A 175 3.10 2.52 -15.50
C LEU A 175 3.93 1.97 -16.67
N ALA A 176 3.31 1.26 -17.62
CA ALA A 176 3.99 0.75 -18.83
C ALA A 176 4.29 1.82 -19.89
N ALA A 177 3.74 3.03 -19.74
CA ALA A 177 3.87 4.14 -20.69
C ALA A 177 4.98 5.15 -20.32
N LYS A 178 5.81 4.82 -19.33
CA LYS A 178 6.95 5.62 -18.86
C LYS A 178 8.25 4.87 -19.11
#